data_AF-A0A512CBY1-F1
#
_entry.id   AF-A0A512CBY1-F1
#
_cell.length_a   1.000
_cell.length_b   1.000
_cell.length_c   1.000
_cell.angle_alpha   90.00
_cell.angle_beta   90.00
_cell.angle_gamma   90.00
#
_symmetry.space_group_name_H-M   'P 1'
#
loop_
_entity.id
_entity.type
_entity.pdbx_description
1 polymer ?
#
loop_
_entity_poly.entity_id
_entity_poly.type
_entity_poly.pdbx_seq_one_letter_code
_entity_poly.pdbx_strand_id
1 'polypeptide(L)'
;MRKIVYLFAMVAIMVLPACEGPAGPEGPPGVAGVDGEDGETGLSLLNLVVEAEVDFTEENNFAAGFDFEIGDADNLLVFMLWNVIEDKPLWRPLPNTVFLEDGITLSYNYQYTADFFSVFMTGNTDLTQISEDWTLNHYLRIVYLPGDFLQSNAKIDLNDYEAVTNALGVSEADVLKLD
;
A
#
# COMPACT_ATOMS: atom_id res chain seq x y z
N MET A 1 -27.36 -88.43 -24.66
CA MET A 1 -26.83 -87.47 -25.66
C MET A 1 -27.46 -86.07 -25.61
N ARG A 2 -28.44 -85.75 -24.75
CA ARG A 2 -28.97 -84.37 -24.62
C ARG A 2 -28.13 -83.43 -23.74
N LYS A 3 -27.30 -83.95 -22.82
CA LYS A 3 -26.47 -83.13 -21.91
C LYS A 3 -25.15 -82.62 -22.51
N ILE A 4 -24.64 -83.27 -23.55
CA ILE A 4 -23.43 -82.83 -24.29
C ILE A 4 -23.76 -81.66 -25.25
N VAL A 5 -24.98 -81.61 -25.77
CA VAL A 5 -25.44 -80.48 -26.61
C VAL A 5 -25.46 -79.16 -25.82
N TYR A 6 -25.86 -79.20 -24.55
CA TYR A 6 -25.82 -78.01 -23.69
C TYR A 6 -24.39 -77.57 -23.32
N LEU A 7 -23.43 -78.50 -23.24
CA LEU A 7 -22.04 -78.17 -22.95
C LEU A 7 -21.36 -77.46 -24.13
N PHE A 8 -21.67 -77.85 -25.37
CA PHE A 8 -21.19 -77.15 -26.57
C PHE A 8 -21.90 -75.80 -26.79
N ALA A 9 -23.16 -75.65 -26.38
CA ALA A 9 -23.88 -74.38 -26.47
C ALA A 9 -23.34 -73.31 -25.49
N MET A 10 -22.78 -73.71 -24.34
CA MET A 10 -22.25 -72.77 -23.34
C MET A 10 -20.85 -72.25 -23.70
N VAL A 11 -20.05 -73.04 -24.43
CA VAL A 11 -18.71 -72.63 -24.89
C VAL A 11 -18.79 -71.68 -26.09
N ALA A 12 -19.84 -71.77 -26.90
CA ALA A 12 -20.03 -70.93 -28.09
C ALA A 12 -20.31 -69.44 -27.79
N ILE A 13 -20.68 -69.08 -26.55
CA ILE A 13 -21.02 -67.70 -26.17
C ILE A 13 -19.78 -66.90 -25.71
N MET A 14 -18.64 -67.55 -25.46
CA MET A 14 -17.41 -66.88 -24.97
C MET A 14 -16.50 -66.31 -26.06
N VAL A 15 -16.91 -66.35 -27.34
CA VAL A 15 -16.06 -65.94 -28.48
C VAL A 15 -16.55 -64.63 -29.14
N LEU A 16 -17.38 -63.83 -28.46
CA LEU A 16 -17.74 -62.51 -28.95
C LEU A 16 -16.60 -61.53 -28.63
N PRO A 17 -15.99 -60.85 -29.64
CA PRO A 17 -15.04 -59.79 -29.36
C PRO A 17 -15.77 -58.65 -28.62
N ALA A 18 -15.22 -58.23 -27.48
CA ALA A 18 -15.60 -56.95 -26.89
C ALA A 18 -15.24 -55.87 -27.92
N CYS A 19 -16.24 -55.18 -28.47
CA CYS A 19 -16.02 -53.94 -29.21
C CYS A 19 -15.54 -52.89 -28.21
N GLU A 20 -14.23 -52.75 -28.04
CA GLU A 20 -13.66 -51.48 -27.61
C GLU A 20 -13.92 -50.50 -28.75
N GLY A 21 -14.91 -49.61 -28.54
CA GLY A 21 -15.15 -48.51 -29.45
C GLY A 21 -13.86 -47.66 -29.55
N PRO A 22 -13.57 -47.06 -30.71
CA PRO A 22 -12.41 -46.18 -30.82
C PRO A 22 -12.50 -45.10 -29.74
N ALA A 23 -11.36 -44.78 -29.14
CA ALA A 23 -11.27 -43.65 -28.22
C ALA A 23 -11.89 -42.42 -28.90
N GLY A 24 -12.82 -41.75 -28.19
CA GLY A 24 -13.44 -40.54 -28.70
C GLY A 24 -12.36 -39.51 -29.07
N PRO A 25 -12.62 -38.62 -30.04
CA PRO A 25 -11.69 -37.54 -30.33
C PRO A 25 -11.38 -36.76 -29.05
N GLU A 26 -10.12 -36.37 -28.89
CA GLU A 26 -9.70 -35.50 -27.80
C GLU A 26 -10.57 -34.22 -27.82
N GLY A 27 -11.01 -33.78 -26.64
CA GLY A 27 -11.83 -32.58 -26.54
C GLY A 27 -11.08 -31.37 -27.10
N PRO A 28 -11.79 -30.35 -27.62
CA PRO A 28 -11.14 -29.13 -28.06
C PRO A 28 -10.30 -28.55 -26.91
N PRO A 29 -9.10 -27.99 -27.21
CA PRO A 29 -8.29 -27.30 -26.21
C PRO A 29 -9.14 -26.27 -25.47
N GLY A 30 -8.97 -26.19 -24.15
CA GLY A 30 -9.62 -25.15 -23.35
C GLY A 30 -9.30 -23.77 -23.91
N VAL A 31 -10.28 -22.87 -23.89
CA VAL A 31 -10.04 -21.46 -24.22
C VAL A 31 -8.89 -20.93 -23.36
N ALA A 32 -7.95 -20.22 -23.99
CA ALA A 32 -6.91 -19.53 -23.26
C ALA A 32 -7.56 -18.62 -22.22
N GLY A 33 -7.07 -18.68 -20.97
CA GLY A 33 -7.47 -17.70 -19.97
C GLY A 33 -7.16 -16.31 -20.49
N VAL A 34 -8.10 -15.38 -20.30
CA VAL A 34 -7.78 -13.96 -20.43
C VAL A 34 -6.71 -13.65 -19.39
N ASP A 35 -5.62 -13.02 -19.82
CA ASP A 35 -4.67 -12.42 -18.89
C ASP A 35 -5.45 -11.45 -17.99
N GLY A 36 -5.17 -11.50 -16.68
CA GLY A 36 -5.77 -10.54 -15.75
C GLY A 36 -5.39 -9.13 -16.16
N GLU A 37 -6.30 -8.17 -15.98
CA GLU A 37 -5.93 -6.76 -16.12
C GLU A 37 -4.76 -6.46 -15.17
N ASP A 38 -3.75 -5.75 -15.66
CA ASP A 38 -2.70 -5.20 -14.81
C ASP A 38 -3.41 -4.38 -13.72
N GLY A 39 -3.21 -4.73 -12.46
CA GLY A 39 -3.78 -3.97 -11.36
C GLY A 39 -3.32 -2.52 -11.45
N GLU A 40 -4.24 -1.57 -11.28
CA GLU A 40 -3.92 -0.20 -10.86
C GLU A 40 -2.84 -0.29 -9.78
N THR A 41 -1.84 0.59 -9.81
CA THR A 41 -0.70 0.59 -8.88
C THR A 41 -1.15 0.83 -7.44
N GLY A 42 -1.77 -0.17 -6.81
CA GLY A 42 -1.94 -0.26 -5.38
C GLY A 42 -0.55 -0.41 -4.81
N LEU A 43 -0.05 0.66 -4.18
CA LEU A 43 1.19 0.62 -3.42
C LEU A 43 0.97 -0.35 -2.25
N SER A 44 1.30 -1.63 -2.47
CA SER A 44 1.44 -2.60 -1.39
C SER A 44 2.70 -2.23 -0.62
N LEU A 45 2.52 -1.70 0.60
CA LEU A 45 3.59 -1.13 1.43
C LEU A 45 4.56 -2.22 1.92
N LEU A 46 5.52 -2.60 1.08
CA LEU A 46 6.72 -3.31 1.51
C LEU A 46 7.68 -2.39 2.29
N ASN A 47 7.55 -1.08 2.10
CA ASN A 47 8.42 -0.07 2.71
C ASN A 47 7.71 0.58 3.91
N LEU A 48 8.41 0.64 5.04
CA LEU A 48 7.89 1.22 6.28
C LEU A 48 7.93 2.75 6.28
N VAL A 49 8.67 3.36 5.35
CA VAL A 49 8.76 4.82 5.23
C VAL A 49 8.66 5.22 3.76
N VAL A 50 7.75 6.16 3.49
CA VAL A 50 7.54 6.77 2.18
C VAL A 50 7.86 8.26 2.28
N GLU A 51 8.60 8.80 1.32
CA GLU A 51 8.90 10.22 1.17
C GLU A 51 8.13 10.79 -0.02
N ALA A 52 7.46 11.92 0.19
CA ALA A 52 6.67 12.59 -0.83
C ALA A 52 6.94 14.10 -0.82
N GLU A 53 7.02 14.69 -2.00
CA GLU A 53 7.01 16.14 -2.19
C GLU A 53 5.56 16.62 -2.32
N VAL A 54 5.19 17.67 -1.59
CA VAL A 54 3.84 18.24 -1.61
C VAL A 54 3.85 19.74 -1.70
N ASP A 55 2.87 20.24 -2.43
CA ASP A 55 2.50 21.65 -2.47
C ASP A 55 1.09 21.82 -1.87
N PHE A 56 0.84 22.96 -1.24
CA PHE A 56 -0.46 23.37 -0.71
C PHE A 56 -0.94 24.59 -1.51
N THR A 57 -1.68 24.34 -2.58
CA THR A 57 -2.11 25.38 -3.53
C THR A 57 -3.61 25.56 -3.50
N GLU A 58 -4.10 26.66 -4.08
CA GLU A 58 -5.55 26.84 -4.27
C GLU A 58 -6.15 25.72 -5.13
N GLU A 59 -5.41 25.22 -6.12
CA GLU A 59 -5.84 24.15 -7.03
C GLU A 59 -6.16 22.84 -6.29
N ASN A 60 -5.34 22.48 -5.30
CA ASN A 60 -5.55 21.27 -4.50
C ASN A 60 -6.28 21.53 -3.17
N ASN A 61 -6.87 22.72 -3.01
CA ASN A 61 -7.54 23.16 -1.78
C ASN A 61 -6.62 23.06 -0.55
N PHE A 62 -5.33 23.35 -0.73
CA PHE A 62 -4.30 23.28 0.32
C PHE A 62 -4.20 21.90 0.97
N ALA A 63 -4.39 20.83 0.18
CA ALA A 63 -4.30 19.46 0.63
C ALA A 63 -3.66 18.56 -0.44
N ALA A 64 -2.83 17.61 0.00
CA ALA A 64 -2.31 16.53 -0.84
C ALA A 64 -2.89 15.21 -0.31
N GLY A 65 -3.52 14.45 -1.21
CA GLY A 65 -4.10 13.13 -0.94
C GLY A 65 -3.21 12.03 -1.49
N PHE A 66 -3.22 10.88 -0.82
CA PHE A 66 -2.48 9.70 -1.22
C PHE A 66 -3.35 8.45 -1.04
N ASP A 67 -3.25 7.56 -2.00
CA ASP A 67 -3.93 6.27 -1.97
C ASP A 67 -2.97 5.25 -1.34
N PHE A 68 -3.15 5.00 -0.04
CA PHE A 68 -2.43 3.96 0.69
C PHE A 68 -3.43 2.96 1.27
N GLU A 69 -3.06 1.67 1.23
CA GLU A 69 -3.72 0.66 2.05
C GLU A 69 -2.99 0.57 3.41
N ILE A 70 -3.72 0.83 4.48
CA ILE A 70 -3.24 0.74 5.85
C ILE A 70 -3.91 -0.45 6.52
N GLY A 71 -3.10 -1.35 7.08
CA GLY A 71 -3.58 -2.50 7.84
C GLY A 71 -4.42 -2.07 9.03
N ASP A 72 -5.47 -2.84 9.35
CA ASP A 72 -6.43 -2.51 10.43
C ASP A 72 -5.78 -2.28 11.80
N ALA A 73 -4.63 -2.91 12.06
CA ALA A 73 -3.90 -2.78 13.32
C ALA A 73 -2.81 -1.71 13.28
N ASP A 74 -2.49 -1.21 12.09
CA ASP A 74 -1.33 -0.37 11.84
C ASP A 74 -1.71 1.13 11.93
N ASN A 75 -0.72 1.98 12.12
CA ASN A 75 -0.90 3.43 12.26
C ASN A 75 0.08 4.20 11.38
N LEU A 76 -0.15 5.52 11.24
CA LEU A 76 0.75 6.41 10.53
C LEU A 76 1.29 7.51 11.44
N LEU A 77 2.58 7.79 11.28
CA LEU A 77 3.22 9.01 11.75
C LEU A 77 3.68 9.80 10.54
N VAL A 78 3.55 11.13 10.59
CA VAL A 78 3.97 12.01 9.50
C VAL A 78 4.96 13.02 10.02
N PHE A 79 6.07 13.16 9.31
CA PHE A 79 7.09 14.14 9.58
C PHE A 79 7.26 15.03 8.36
N MET A 80 7.46 16.32 8.59
CA MET A 80 7.74 17.32 7.56
C MET A 80 9.18 17.78 7.68
N LEU A 81 9.90 17.86 6.56
CA LEU A 81 11.24 18.41 6.51
C LEU A 81 11.15 19.90 6.80
N TRP A 82 11.71 20.32 7.93
CA TRP A 82 11.65 21.71 8.35
C TRP A 82 12.87 22.51 7.93
N ASN A 83 14.04 21.87 7.94
CA ASN A 83 15.31 22.51 7.60
C ASN A 83 16.37 21.46 7.32
N VAL A 84 17.55 21.88 6.87
CA VAL A 84 18.76 21.07 6.82
C VAL A 84 19.87 21.82 7.54
N ILE A 85 20.39 21.24 8.62
CA ILE A 85 21.43 21.86 9.46
C ILE A 85 22.69 20.99 9.36
N GLU A 86 23.78 21.56 8.83
CA GLU A 86 25.05 20.83 8.63
C GLU A 86 24.84 19.51 7.85
N ASP A 87 24.11 19.58 6.72
CA ASP A 87 23.74 18.44 5.88
C ASP A 87 22.86 17.36 6.54
N LYS A 88 22.28 17.67 7.72
CA LYS A 88 21.34 16.78 8.41
C LYS A 88 19.91 17.30 8.32
N PRO A 89 18.96 16.47 7.85
CA PRO A 89 17.57 16.90 7.76
C PRO A 89 16.97 17.06 9.16
N LEU A 90 16.30 18.18 9.38
CA LEU A 90 15.54 18.47 10.59
C LEU A 90 14.06 18.15 10.33
N TRP A 91 13.63 16.99 10.77
CA TRP A 91 12.24 16.55 10.67
C TRP A 91 11.41 17.06 11.83
N ARG A 92 10.17 17.52 11.57
CA ARG A 92 9.19 17.85 12.61
C ARG A 92 7.96 16.97 12.47
N PRO A 93 7.42 16.40 13.56
CA PRO A 93 6.18 15.65 13.50
C PRO A 93 5.01 16.58 13.18
N LEU A 94 4.00 16.03 12.49
CA LEU A 94 2.69 16.66 12.36
C LEU A 94 1.75 16.18 13.48
N PRO A 95 0.84 17.05 13.98
CA PRO A 95 0.60 18.41 13.50
C PRO A 95 1.69 19.40 13.94
N ASN A 96 1.94 20.39 13.08
CA ASN A 96 2.90 21.46 13.34
C ASN A 96 2.24 22.81 13.07
N THR A 97 2.25 23.69 14.07
CA THR A 97 1.69 25.03 13.98
C THR A 97 2.80 26.08 14.04
N VAL A 98 2.74 27.03 13.12
CA VAL A 98 3.67 28.15 13.05
C VAL A 98 2.97 29.49 13.20
N PHE A 99 3.66 30.40 13.86
CA PHE A 99 3.22 31.77 14.09
C PHE A 99 4.08 32.68 13.24
N LEU A 100 3.44 33.37 12.31
CA LEU A 100 4.06 34.36 11.44
C LEU A 100 3.91 35.75 12.06
N GLU A 101 4.42 36.75 11.35
CA GLU A 101 4.19 38.15 11.68
C GLU A 101 2.68 38.50 11.64
N ASP A 102 2.32 39.62 12.26
CA ASP A 102 0.94 40.15 12.31
C ASP A 102 -0.12 39.21 12.92
N GLY A 103 0.31 38.17 13.64
CA GLY A 103 -0.59 37.22 14.31
C GLY A 103 -1.20 36.18 13.38
N ILE A 104 -0.66 36.04 12.16
CA ILE A 104 -1.03 34.95 11.26
C ILE A 104 -0.54 33.62 11.84
N THR A 105 -1.40 32.63 11.84
CA THR A 105 -1.11 31.26 12.29
C THR A 105 -1.39 30.30 11.16
N LEU A 106 -0.41 29.46 10.82
CA LEU A 106 -0.55 28.35 9.88
C LEU A 106 -0.39 27.03 10.63
N SER A 107 -1.12 26.00 10.21
CA SER A 107 -1.01 24.65 10.76
C SER A 107 -1.01 23.62 9.65
N TYR A 108 0.01 22.77 9.65
CA TYR A 108 0.11 21.57 8.82
C TYR A 108 -0.38 20.38 9.63
N ASN A 109 -1.30 19.60 9.07
CA ASN A 109 -1.94 18.48 9.75
C ASN A 109 -2.19 17.34 8.76
N TYR A 110 -2.58 16.17 9.25
CA TYR A 110 -2.92 15.04 8.41
C TYR A 110 -4.13 14.27 8.97
N GLN A 111 -4.76 13.49 8.09
CA GLN A 111 -5.87 12.62 8.43
C GLN A 111 -5.78 11.34 7.57
N TYR A 112 -6.29 10.23 8.10
CA TYR A 112 -6.33 8.98 7.35
C TYR A 112 -7.47 8.04 7.77
N THR A 113 -7.79 7.12 6.87
CA THR A 113 -8.59 5.91 7.06
C THR A 113 -7.78 4.72 6.50
N ALA A 114 -8.36 3.51 6.48
CA ALA A 114 -7.66 2.33 5.97
C ALA A 114 -7.24 2.42 4.48
N ASP A 115 -7.89 3.29 3.72
CA ASP A 115 -7.79 3.40 2.26
C ASP A 115 -7.55 4.84 1.77
N PHE A 116 -7.33 5.79 2.68
CA PHE A 116 -7.14 7.19 2.34
C PHE A 116 -6.20 7.86 3.33
N PHE A 117 -5.25 8.65 2.83
CA PHE A 117 -4.41 9.53 3.63
C PHE A 117 -4.37 10.91 2.99
N SER A 118 -4.37 11.95 3.81
CA SER A 118 -4.17 13.31 3.32
C SER A 118 -3.44 14.16 4.34
N VAL A 119 -2.55 15.01 3.83
CA VAL A 119 -1.89 16.09 4.53
C VAL A 119 -2.47 17.42 4.03
N PHE A 120 -2.68 18.37 4.92
CA PHE A 120 -3.32 19.64 4.58
C PHE A 120 -2.80 20.80 5.42
N MET A 121 -2.87 22.00 4.85
CA MET A 121 -2.53 23.27 5.50
C MET A 121 -3.81 24.04 5.83
N THR A 122 -3.88 24.59 7.04
CA THR A 122 -4.94 25.51 7.48
C THR A 122 -4.34 26.78 8.06
N GLY A 123 -5.12 27.85 8.14
CA GLY A 123 -4.68 29.08 8.79
C GLY A 123 -5.83 29.98 9.21
N ASN A 124 -5.50 31.05 9.94
CA ASN A 124 -6.47 32.08 10.37
C ASN A 124 -6.61 33.25 9.37
N THR A 125 -6.11 33.07 8.14
CA THR A 125 -6.12 34.06 7.05
C THR A 125 -6.41 33.37 5.72
N ASP A 126 -6.56 34.16 4.65
CA ASP A 126 -6.63 33.65 3.29
C ASP A 126 -5.29 33.04 2.87
N LEU A 127 -5.28 31.72 2.64
CA LEU A 127 -4.09 30.96 2.31
C LEU A 127 -3.53 31.30 0.91
N THR A 128 -4.34 31.89 0.02
CA THR A 128 -3.86 32.36 -1.30
C THR A 128 -2.90 33.56 -1.20
N GLN A 129 -2.86 34.22 -0.03
CA GLN A 129 -1.98 35.36 0.24
C GLN A 129 -0.70 34.95 0.99
N ILE A 130 -0.55 33.66 1.31
CA ILE A 130 0.62 33.14 1.99
C ILE A 130 1.76 32.94 0.99
N SER A 131 2.98 33.30 1.41
CA SER A 131 4.19 33.15 0.59
C SER A 131 4.47 31.69 0.27
N GLU A 132 4.99 31.46 -0.95
CA GLU A 132 5.38 30.14 -1.47
C GLU A 132 6.36 29.39 -0.56
N ASP A 133 7.17 30.08 0.25
CA ASP A 133 8.07 29.47 1.24
C ASP A 133 7.31 28.60 2.27
N TRP A 134 6.02 28.89 2.49
CA TRP A 134 5.15 28.15 3.42
C TRP A 134 4.20 27.19 2.70
N THR A 135 4.07 27.28 1.38
CA THR A 135 3.06 26.50 0.65
C THR A 135 3.66 25.50 -0.34
N LEU A 136 4.88 25.70 -0.82
CA LEU A 136 5.47 24.87 -1.88
C LEU A 136 6.71 24.10 -1.42
N ASN A 137 7.03 23.01 -2.14
CA ASN A 137 8.24 22.18 -2.01
C ASN A 137 8.43 21.59 -0.59
N HIS A 138 7.34 21.14 0.05
CA HIS A 138 7.43 20.47 1.34
C HIS A 138 7.71 18.99 1.16
N TYR A 139 8.74 18.48 1.81
CA TYR A 139 9.03 17.05 1.85
C TYR A 139 8.42 16.43 3.10
N LEU A 140 7.66 15.35 2.91
CA LEU A 140 7.05 14.58 3.98
C LEU A 140 7.66 13.20 4.06
N ARG A 141 7.81 12.68 5.27
CA ARG A 141 8.03 11.26 5.54
C ARG A 141 6.84 10.67 6.27
N ILE A 142 6.19 9.74 5.60
CA ILE A 142 5.03 9.00 6.07
C ILE A 142 5.57 7.66 6.58
N VAL A 143 5.52 7.47 7.88
CA VAL A 143 6.03 6.27 8.55
C VAL A 143 4.86 5.35 8.88
N TYR A 144 4.90 4.17 8.27
CA TYR A 144 4.01 3.08 8.61
C TYR A 144 4.45 2.44 9.93
N LEU A 145 3.52 2.41 10.89
CA LEU A 145 3.75 1.89 12.23
C LEU A 145 2.98 0.58 12.42
N PRO A 146 3.66 -0.59 12.42
CA PRO A 146 3.01 -1.86 12.68
C PRO A 146 2.28 -1.88 14.02
N GLY A 147 1.12 -2.55 14.10
CA GLY A 147 0.25 -2.53 15.28
C GLY A 147 0.85 -3.15 16.54
N ASP A 148 1.85 -4.00 16.40
CA ASP A 148 2.60 -4.58 17.51
C ASP A 148 3.87 -3.80 17.88
N PHE A 149 4.21 -2.74 17.13
CA PHE A 149 5.44 -1.96 17.30
C PHE A 149 5.62 -1.46 18.74
N LEU A 150 4.57 -0.91 19.34
CA LEU A 150 4.62 -0.37 20.70
C LEU A 150 4.70 -1.44 21.79
N GLN A 151 4.44 -2.71 21.48
CA GLN A 151 4.61 -3.80 22.43
C GLN A 151 6.10 -4.04 22.71
N SER A 152 6.94 -3.88 21.69
CA SER A 152 8.41 -4.02 21.79
C SER A 152 9.11 -2.68 22.06
N ASN A 153 8.47 -1.55 21.75
CA ASN A 153 9.06 -0.20 21.80
C ASN A 153 8.29 0.78 22.71
N ALA A 154 7.73 0.30 23.82
CA ALA A 154 6.80 1.07 24.68
C ALA A 154 7.31 2.42 25.24
N LYS A 155 8.61 2.73 25.13
CA LYS A 155 9.24 3.97 25.64
C LYS A 155 9.79 4.88 24.54
N ILE A 156 9.55 4.56 23.29
CA ILE A 156 10.03 5.35 22.16
C ILE A 156 9.30 6.69 22.10
N ASP A 157 10.00 7.74 21.70
CA ASP A 157 9.38 9.02 21.38
C ASP A 157 8.90 8.98 19.93
N LEU A 158 7.57 8.97 19.73
CA LEU A 158 6.96 8.94 18.40
C LEU A 158 7.05 10.28 17.67
N ASN A 159 7.51 11.34 18.36
CA ASN A 159 7.75 12.66 17.77
C ASN A 159 9.18 12.82 17.23
N ASP A 160 10.04 11.84 17.45
CA ASP A 160 11.42 11.81 16.98
C ASP A 160 11.52 10.83 15.80
N TYR A 161 11.67 11.39 14.60
CA TYR A 161 11.79 10.63 13.36
C TYR A 161 12.94 9.61 13.43
N GLU A 162 14.13 10.03 13.92
CA GLU A 162 15.29 9.16 13.98
C GLU A 162 15.08 8.04 15.00
N ALA A 163 14.46 8.34 16.14
CA ALA A 163 14.14 7.30 17.13
C ALA A 163 13.23 6.23 16.52
N VAL A 164 12.14 6.65 15.86
CA VAL A 164 11.15 5.76 15.23
C VAL A 164 11.78 4.89 14.15
N THR A 165 12.49 5.49 13.18
CA THR A 165 13.07 4.70 12.07
C THR A 165 14.17 3.76 12.52
N ASN A 166 15.00 4.16 13.49
CA ASN A 166 15.99 3.28 14.08
C ASN A 166 15.35 2.05 14.75
N ALA A 167 14.23 2.24 15.46
CA ALA A 167 13.51 1.13 16.09
C ALA A 167 12.78 0.24 15.08
N LEU A 168 12.39 0.78 13.92
CA LEU A 168 11.86 0.02 12.78
C LEU A 168 12.96 -0.68 11.96
N GLY A 169 14.23 -0.34 12.20
CA GLY A 169 15.35 -0.86 11.39
C GLY A 169 15.40 -0.28 9.98
N VAL A 170 14.83 0.90 9.77
CA VAL A 170 14.78 1.60 8.48
C VAL A 170 15.98 2.52 8.36
N SER A 171 16.72 2.38 7.27
CA SER A 171 17.78 3.31 6.86
C SER A 171 17.31 4.23 5.74
N GLU A 172 18.10 5.25 5.42
CA GLU A 172 17.82 6.16 4.28
C GLU A 172 17.69 5.43 2.93
N ALA A 173 18.34 4.27 2.77
CA ALA A 173 18.24 3.47 1.55
C ALA A 173 16.90 2.72 1.43
N ASP A 174 16.18 2.56 2.53
CA ASP A 174 14.90 1.86 2.59
C ASP A 174 13.71 2.82 2.42
N VAL A 175 13.95 4.13 2.39
CA VAL A 175 12.92 5.15 2.18
C VAL A 175 12.47 5.13 0.72
N LEU A 176 11.19 4.83 0.50
CA LEU A 176 10.59 4.88 -0.83
C LEU A 176 10.23 6.32 -1.18
N LYS A 177 10.84 6.87 -2.23
CA LYS A 177 10.45 8.19 -2.75
C LYS A 177 9.34 8.03 -3.77
N LEU A 178 8.25 8.79 -3.60
CA LEU A 178 7.22 8.91 -4.62
C LEU A 178 7.69 9.93 -5.67
N ASP A 179 7.54 9.56 -6.93
CA ASP A 179 7.83 10.41 -8.10
C ASP A 179 6.66 11.35 -8.42
#